data_AF-A0A1M5RVR1-F1
#
_entry.id   AF-A0A1M5RVR1-F1
#
_cell.length_a   1.000
_cell.length_b   1.000
_cell.length_c   1.000
_cell.angle_alpha   90.00
_cell.angle_beta   90.00
_cell.angle_gamma   90.00
#
_symmetry.space_group_name_H-M   'P 1'
#
loop_
_entity.id
_entity.type
_entity.pdbx_description
1 polymer ?
#
loop_
_entity_poly.entity_id
_entity_poly.type
_entity_poly.pdbx_seq_one_letter_code
_entity_poly.pdbx_strand_id
1 'polypeptide(L)'
;MGLRLMMAPVYAMAAIALVVLFACVTRGSRALGGFGCSVPDGSLTRFWLFGVLPVALADGPDHHRSAFGRLVTEAESWEPASLFPGETVSWDAVDDNTARATVRYGAFRQSVDVEVKAFCHPTKAVILRRSNKNSEKVFRDKPFGGTRSECREFEGCKLPNYVEGGDHFGIPDDFPFFKAEVARFDAR
;
A
#
# COMPACT_ATOMS: atom_id res chain seq x y z
N MET A 1 -13.06 -14.74 -6.62
CA MET A 1 -12.89 -13.68 -7.66
C MET A 1 -11.56 -13.01 -7.37
N GLY A 2 -10.46 -13.61 -7.84
CA GLY A 2 -9.08 -13.24 -7.44
C GLY A 2 -8.44 -12.30 -8.45
N LEU A 3 -7.88 -11.20 -7.95
CA LEU A 3 -7.12 -10.22 -8.72
C LEU A 3 -5.71 -10.77 -8.99
N ARG A 4 -5.24 -10.75 -10.24
CA ARG A 4 -3.88 -11.17 -10.59
C ARG A 4 -3.01 -9.95 -10.80
N LEU A 5 -2.06 -9.71 -9.90
CA LEU A 5 -0.99 -8.74 -10.10
C LEU A 5 0.17 -9.38 -10.84
N MET A 6 0.68 -8.69 -11.86
CA MET A 6 1.97 -8.94 -12.48
C MET A 6 2.89 -7.81 -12.02
N MET A 7 3.71 -8.08 -11.00
CA MET A 7 4.69 -7.12 -10.52
C MET A 7 5.95 -7.23 -11.37
N ALA A 8 6.35 -6.12 -11.98
CA ALA A 8 7.70 -5.93 -12.48
C ALA A 8 8.41 -4.98 -11.50
N PRO A 9 9.41 -5.43 -10.73
CA PRO A 9 10.15 -4.55 -9.85
C PRO A 9 10.99 -3.59 -10.70
N VAL A 10 10.72 -2.30 -10.63
CA VAL A 10 11.65 -1.29 -11.14
C VAL A 10 12.67 -1.05 -10.04
N TYR A 11 13.79 -1.79 -10.10
CA TYR A 11 14.94 -1.60 -9.21
C TYR A 11 15.59 -0.24 -9.46
N ALA A 12 15.36 0.74 -8.58
CA ALA A 12 16.28 1.84 -8.31
C ALA A 12 15.86 2.61 -7.05
N MET A 13 16.35 2.18 -5.88
CA MET A 13 16.25 2.93 -4.64
C MET A 13 17.46 3.85 -4.50
N ALA A 14 17.32 5.09 -4.97
CA ALA A 14 18.01 6.26 -4.45
C ALA A 14 17.03 7.44 -4.52
N ALA A 15 16.56 7.87 -3.35
CA ALA A 15 15.50 8.85 -3.13
C ALA A 15 14.07 8.37 -3.46
N ILE A 16 13.19 8.44 -2.46
CA ILE A 16 11.79 8.00 -2.49
C ILE A 16 11.01 8.79 -3.56
N ALA A 17 11.04 8.30 -4.79
CA ALA A 17 10.06 8.54 -5.83
C ALA A 17 9.56 7.17 -6.29
N LEU A 18 8.70 6.55 -5.47
CA LEU A 18 8.10 5.28 -5.83
C LEU A 18 6.91 5.54 -6.76
N VAL A 19 7.06 5.22 -8.04
CA VAL A 19 5.95 5.13 -8.99
C VAL A 19 5.40 3.71 -8.88
N VAL A 20 4.30 3.54 -8.13
CA VAL A 20 3.62 2.24 -8.09
C VAL A 20 2.61 2.17 -9.23
N LEU A 21 2.98 1.44 -10.28
CA LEU A 21 2.10 1.12 -11.39
C LEU A 21 1.14 -0.01 -10.97
N PHE A 22 -0.16 0.28 -10.94
CA PHE A 22 -1.21 -0.74 -10.80
C PHE A 22 -1.85 -1.04 -12.15
N ALA A 23 -1.27 -1.97 -12.91
CA ALA A 23 -2.00 -2.61 -13.99
C ALA A 23 -2.97 -3.66 -13.40
N CYS A 24 -4.17 -3.23 -13.03
CA CYS A 24 -5.26 -4.15 -12.70
C CYS A 24 -5.80 -4.75 -14.01
N VAL A 25 -5.40 -5.99 -14.29
CA VAL A 25 -5.96 -6.78 -15.40
C VAL A 25 -6.89 -7.83 -14.81
N THR A 26 -8.18 -7.51 -14.68
CA THR A 26 -9.19 -8.53 -14.42
C THR A 26 -9.32 -9.42 -15.66
N ARG A 27 -9.32 -10.74 -15.50
CA ARG A 27 -9.64 -11.67 -16.60
C ARG A 27 -11.08 -11.39 -17.08
N GLY A 28 -11.21 -10.96 -18.33
CA GLY A 28 -12.48 -10.57 -18.94
C GLY A 28 -12.49 -9.10 -19.35
N SER A 29 -13.28 -8.77 -20.37
CA SER A 29 -13.43 -7.47 -21.01
C SER A 29 -14.00 -6.37 -20.10
N ARG A 30 -13.37 -6.11 -18.94
CA ARG A 30 -13.69 -5.05 -17.94
C ARG A 30 -12.44 -4.47 -17.28
N ALA A 31 -11.38 -4.23 -18.05
CA ALA A 31 -10.09 -3.79 -17.50
C ALA A 31 -10.18 -2.36 -16.92
N LEU A 32 -10.17 -2.24 -15.59
CA LEU A 32 -9.87 -0.98 -14.89
C LEU A 32 -8.36 -0.91 -14.69
N GLY A 33 -7.64 -0.02 -15.37
CA GLY A 33 -6.20 0.16 -15.22
C GLY A 33 -5.86 1.53 -14.68
N GLY A 34 -4.70 1.71 -14.04
CA GLY A 34 -4.28 3.03 -13.62
C GLY A 34 -2.94 3.11 -12.91
N PHE A 35 -2.65 4.28 -12.35
CA PHE A 35 -1.49 4.49 -11.51
C PHE A 35 -1.80 5.46 -10.37
N GLY A 36 -0.99 5.38 -9.32
CA GLY A 36 -0.90 6.39 -8.27
C GLY A 36 0.58 6.69 -8.01
N CYS A 37 0.91 7.95 -7.79
CA CYS A 37 2.28 8.34 -7.42
C CYS A 37 2.28 9.42 -6.34
N SER A 38 3.37 9.46 -5.59
CA SER A 38 3.71 10.49 -4.61
C SER A 38 5.18 10.85 -4.80
N VAL A 39 5.47 12.13 -4.98
CA VAL A 39 6.80 12.71 -5.17
C VAL A 39 6.94 13.93 -4.25
N PRO A 40 8.14 14.46 -3.94
CA PRO A 40 8.31 15.54 -2.96
C PRO A 40 7.33 16.71 -3.08
N ASP A 41 7.02 17.10 -4.31
CA ASP A 41 6.28 18.29 -4.69
C ASP A 41 4.84 18.01 -5.14
N GLY A 42 4.41 16.75 -5.20
CA GLY A 42 3.08 16.45 -5.72
C GLY A 42 2.66 14.99 -5.66
N SER A 43 1.43 14.75 -6.06
CA SER A 43 0.86 13.40 -6.15
C SER A 43 -0.23 13.37 -7.19
N LEU A 44 -0.40 12.21 -7.82
CA LEU A 44 -1.40 12.02 -8.85
C LEU A 44 -1.93 10.59 -8.80
N THR A 45 -3.24 10.44 -8.84
CA THR A 45 -3.90 9.17 -9.13
C THR A 45 -4.70 9.31 -10.40
N ARG A 46 -4.56 8.33 -11.31
CA ARG A 46 -5.35 8.28 -12.53
C ARG A 46 -5.77 6.85 -12.84
N PHE A 47 -7.06 6.66 -13.08
CA PHE A 47 -7.64 5.38 -13.49
C PHE A 47 -8.45 5.52 -14.76
N TRP A 48 -8.41 4.47 -15.58
CA TRP A 48 -9.12 4.33 -16.83
C TRP A 48 -9.86 3.01 -16.89
N LEU A 49 -11.05 3.05 -17.45
CA LEU A 49 -11.75 1.88 -17.93
C LEU A 49 -11.32 1.60 -19.38
N PHE A 50 -10.95 0.34 -19.67
CA PHE A 50 -10.43 -0.13 -20.94
C PHE A 50 -9.16 0.56 -21.43
N GLY A 51 -8.45 1.27 -20.55
CA GLY A 51 -7.30 2.10 -20.93
C GLY A 51 -7.67 3.37 -21.71
N VAL A 52 -8.95 3.66 -21.92
CA VAL A 52 -9.40 4.79 -22.75
C VAL A 52 -10.27 5.76 -21.96
N LEU A 53 -11.26 5.26 -21.22
CA LEU A 53 -12.24 6.11 -20.53
C LEU A 53 -11.73 6.49 -19.14
N PRO A 54 -11.36 7.75 -18.85
CA PRO A 54 -10.93 8.13 -17.52
C PRO A 54 -12.09 8.01 -16.53
N VAL A 55 -11.86 7.32 -15.41
CA VAL A 55 -12.87 7.10 -14.37
C VAL A 55 -12.49 7.67 -13.01
N ALA A 56 -11.20 7.98 -12.81
CA ALA A 56 -10.76 8.74 -11.66
C ALA A 56 -9.51 9.56 -12.00
N LEU A 57 -9.47 10.78 -11.48
CA LEU A 57 -8.33 11.67 -11.48
C LEU A 57 -8.32 12.37 -10.11
N ALA A 58 -7.21 12.33 -9.40
CA ALA A 58 -7.07 12.98 -8.11
C ALA A 58 -5.66 13.50 -7.89
N ASP A 59 -5.56 14.70 -7.35
CA ASP A 59 -4.34 15.40 -6.98
C ASP A 59 -4.61 16.36 -5.80
N GLY A 60 -3.62 17.17 -5.44
CA GLY A 60 -3.73 18.20 -4.40
C GLY A 60 -3.19 17.80 -3.02
N PRO A 61 -3.19 18.72 -2.04
CA PRO A 61 -2.47 18.53 -0.76
C PRO A 61 -2.98 17.37 0.09
N ASP A 62 -4.32 17.21 0.22
CA ASP A 62 -4.90 16.08 0.96
C ASP A 62 -4.69 14.76 0.23
N HIS A 63 -4.77 14.76 -1.11
CA HIS A 63 -4.43 13.58 -1.92
C HIS A 63 -2.96 13.21 -1.71
N HIS A 64 -2.05 14.18 -1.61
CA HIS A 64 -0.62 13.94 -1.40
C HIS A 64 -0.36 13.24 -0.07
N ARG A 65 -1.02 13.66 1.01
CA ARG A 65 -0.96 12.93 2.30
C ARG A 65 -1.50 11.50 2.17
N SER A 66 -2.59 11.31 1.44
CA SER A 66 -3.18 9.99 1.22
C SER A 66 -2.30 9.07 0.36
N ALA A 67 -1.66 9.63 -0.67
CA ALA A 67 -0.77 8.92 -1.58
C ALA A 67 0.53 8.50 -0.87
N PHE A 68 1.08 9.35 -0.02
CA PHE A 68 2.21 9.01 0.84
C PHE A 68 1.88 7.88 1.82
N GLY A 69 0.69 7.94 2.45
CA GLY A 69 0.22 6.86 3.31
C GLY A 69 0.14 5.52 2.58
N ARG A 70 -0.42 5.53 1.36
CA ARG A 70 -0.49 4.35 0.49
C ARG A 70 0.89 3.79 0.15
N LEU A 71 1.84 4.65 -0.20
CA LEU A 71 3.23 4.26 -0.50
C LEU A 71 3.86 3.49 0.66
N VAL A 72 3.66 3.95 1.90
CA VAL A 72 4.17 3.26 3.09
C VAL A 72 3.50 1.91 3.31
N THR A 73 2.18 1.80 3.12
CA THR A 73 1.46 0.51 3.23
C THR A 73 1.88 -0.48 2.14
N GLU A 74 2.15 0.00 0.93
CA GLU A 74 2.60 -0.84 -0.18
C GLU A 74 4.05 -1.28 0.00
N ALA A 75 4.94 -0.39 0.45
CA ALA A 75 6.31 -0.74 0.84
C ALA A 75 6.32 -1.84 1.91
N GLU A 76 5.51 -1.67 2.96
CA GLU A 76 5.39 -2.68 4.02
C GLU A 76 4.83 -4.02 3.52
N SER A 77 3.92 -4.01 2.54
CA SER A 77 3.27 -5.23 2.03
C SER A 77 4.10 -5.99 0.99
N TRP A 78 4.79 -5.27 0.11
CA TRP A 78 5.41 -5.83 -1.10
C TRP A 78 6.92 -5.78 -1.09
N GLU A 79 7.51 -4.79 -0.43
CA GLU A 79 8.95 -4.55 -0.41
C GLU A 79 9.43 -4.23 1.03
N PRO A 80 9.23 -5.14 2.00
CA PRO A 80 9.49 -4.85 3.42
C PRO A 80 10.96 -4.47 3.70
N ALA A 81 11.90 -4.89 2.84
CA ALA A 81 13.30 -4.47 2.90
C ALA A 81 13.50 -2.95 2.72
N SER A 82 12.57 -2.25 2.06
CA SER A 82 12.59 -0.78 1.95
C SER A 82 12.36 -0.07 3.29
N LEU A 83 11.87 -0.79 4.30
CA LEU A 83 11.64 -0.29 5.65
C LEU A 83 12.79 -0.62 6.60
N PHE A 84 13.97 -1.00 6.14
CA PHE A 84 15.10 -1.16 7.07
C PHE A 84 15.39 0.16 7.82
N PRO A 85 15.73 0.10 9.13
CA PRO A 85 16.06 1.29 9.91
C PRO A 85 17.18 2.11 9.24
N GLY A 86 17.00 3.43 9.19
CA GLY A 86 17.93 4.34 8.53
C GLY A 86 17.55 5.80 8.75
N GLU A 87 18.06 6.69 7.89
CA GLU A 87 17.82 8.14 7.99
C GLU A 87 16.32 8.50 7.89
N THR A 88 15.59 7.80 7.03
CA THR A 88 14.18 8.09 6.72
C THR A 88 13.21 7.14 7.41
N VAL A 89 13.69 6.06 8.03
CA VAL A 89 12.83 5.03 8.66
C VAL A 89 13.31 4.75 10.07
N SER A 90 12.41 4.93 11.05
CA SER A 90 12.61 4.54 12.44
C SER A 90 11.64 3.44 12.84
N TRP A 91 12.06 2.55 13.75
CA TRP A 91 11.20 1.52 14.31
C TRP A 91 11.11 1.65 15.83
N ASP A 92 9.90 1.52 16.35
CA ASP A 92 9.61 1.56 17.77
C ASP A 92 8.83 0.30 18.17
N ALA A 93 9.12 -0.27 19.35
CA ALA A 93 8.29 -1.34 19.91
C ALA A 93 6.98 -0.76 20.44
N VAL A 94 5.84 -1.35 20.07
CA VAL A 94 4.51 -0.94 20.55
C VAL A 94 4.06 -1.88 21.68
N ASP A 95 4.18 -3.18 21.45
CA ASP A 95 3.92 -4.25 22.41
C ASP A 95 4.72 -5.52 22.04
N ASP A 96 4.48 -6.62 22.75
CA ASP A 96 5.22 -7.89 22.59
C ASP A 96 5.20 -8.46 21.16
N ASN A 97 4.16 -8.14 20.37
CA ASN A 97 3.99 -8.66 19.02
C ASN A 97 3.81 -7.55 17.97
N THR A 98 3.98 -6.28 18.33
CA THR A 98 3.71 -5.16 17.43
C THR A 98 4.90 -4.20 17.39
N ALA A 99 5.38 -3.92 16.17
CA ALA A 99 6.40 -2.92 15.92
C ALA A 99 5.84 -1.81 15.03
N ARG A 100 6.16 -0.56 15.32
CA ARG A 100 5.77 0.61 14.54
C ARG A 100 6.92 1.07 13.68
N ALA A 101 6.77 1.00 12.36
CA ALA A 101 7.66 1.70 11.44
C ALA A 101 7.15 3.13 11.23
N THR A 102 8.04 4.11 11.29
CA THR A 102 7.75 5.50 10.92
C THR A 102 8.64 5.91 9.77
N VAL A 103 8.01 6.19 8.62
CA VAL A 103 8.68 6.70 7.42
C VAL A 103 8.55 8.21 7.37
N ARG A 104 9.68 8.88 7.09
CA ARG A 104 9.81 10.34 6.98
C ARG A 104 10.40 10.70 5.63
N TYR A 105 9.76 11.63 4.95
CA TYR A 105 10.27 12.14 3.68
C TYR A 105 9.81 13.58 3.47
N GLY A 106 10.76 14.53 3.47
CA GLY A 106 10.44 15.96 3.46
C GLY A 106 9.51 16.36 4.61
N ALA A 107 8.36 16.95 4.27
CA ALA A 107 7.33 17.33 5.24
C ALA A 107 6.38 16.19 5.64
N PHE A 108 6.51 15.01 5.02
CA PHE A 108 5.63 13.87 5.28
C PHE A 108 6.19 12.96 6.35
N ARG A 109 5.28 12.47 7.19
CA ARG A 109 5.53 11.45 8.20
C ARG A 109 4.33 10.52 8.21
N GLN A 110 4.59 9.22 8.11
CA GLN A 110 3.57 8.19 8.21
C GLN A 110 4.10 7.05 9.07
N SER A 111 3.28 6.64 10.02
CA SER A 111 3.55 5.45 10.82
C SER A 111 2.66 4.30 10.36
N VAL A 112 3.21 3.09 10.37
CA VAL A 112 2.51 1.82 10.17
C VAL A 112 2.82 0.89 11.33
N ASP A 113 1.77 0.38 11.97
CA ASP A 113 1.88 -0.64 13.00
C ASP A 113 1.82 -2.00 12.33
N VAL A 114 2.83 -2.82 12.58
CA VAL A 114 2.99 -4.15 12.01
C VAL A 114 2.93 -5.17 13.14
N GLU A 115 1.90 -6.02 13.12
CA GLU A 115 1.81 -7.19 13.99
C GLU A 115 2.74 -8.28 13.44
N VAL A 116 3.81 -8.60 14.17
CA VAL A 116 4.84 -9.56 13.78
C VAL A 116 4.62 -10.86 14.56
N LYS A 117 4.35 -11.96 13.85
CA LYS A 117 4.46 -13.32 14.41
C LYS A 117 5.84 -13.91 14.10
N ALA A 118 6.08 -15.18 14.46
CA ALA A 118 7.30 -15.92 14.10
C ALA A 118 7.65 -15.74 12.61
N PHE A 119 8.93 -15.87 12.25
CA PHE A 119 9.55 -15.52 10.95
C PHE A 119 8.63 -15.46 9.71
N CYS A 120 8.61 -14.31 9.01
CA CYS A 120 7.82 -14.05 7.78
C CYS A 120 6.29 -13.99 7.98
N HIS A 121 5.81 -13.42 9.08
CA HIS A 121 4.37 -13.28 9.30
C HIS A 121 3.97 -11.89 9.83
N PRO A 122 4.09 -10.81 9.04
CA PRO A 122 3.30 -9.61 9.29
C PRO A 122 1.83 -9.96 9.01
N THR A 123 1.03 -10.20 10.04
CA THR A 123 -0.36 -10.66 9.88
C THR A 123 -1.32 -9.51 9.59
N LYS A 124 -0.99 -8.33 10.12
CA LYS A 124 -1.80 -7.12 10.00
C LYS A 124 -0.91 -5.90 9.92
N ALA A 125 -1.36 -4.91 9.16
CA ALA A 125 -0.81 -3.58 9.23
C ALA A 125 -1.90 -2.52 9.26
N VAL A 126 -1.66 -1.47 10.07
CA VAL A 126 -2.62 -0.36 10.23
C VAL A 126 -1.88 0.97 10.17
N ILE A 127 -2.44 1.89 9.40
CA ILE A 127 -2.05 3.29 9.34
C ILE A 127 -3.26 4.17 9.68
N LEU A 128 -2.99 5.41 10.10
CA LEU A 128 -3.97 6.48 9.99
C LEU A 128 -3.84 7.11 8.61
N ARG A 129 -4.89 7.00 7.79
CA ARG A 129 -4.92 7.54 6.43
C ARG A 129 -5.85 8.72 6.33
N ARG A 130 -5.35 9.82 5.78
CA ARG A 130 -6.13 11.01 5.42
C ARG A 130 -7.08 10.67 4.26
N SER A 131 -8.39 10.84 4.46
CA SER A 131 -9.41 10.56 3.44
C SER A 131 -10.71 11.30 3.73
N ASN A 132 -11.45 11.63 2.67
CA ASN A 132 -12.80 12.22 2.73
C ASN A 132 -13.91 11.19 2.47
N LYS A 133 -13.58 9.89 2.48
CA LYS A 133 -14.55 8.80 2.34
C LYS A 133 -15.32 8.62 3.64
N ASN A 134 -16.20 9.55 3.93
CA ASN A 134 -17.20 9.53 5.01
C ASN A 134 -18.47 10.21 4.51
N SER A 135 -19.57 10.03 5.25
CA SER A 135 -20.90 10.60 4.89
C SER A 135 -20.86 12.12 4.71
N GLU A 136 -20.02 12.81 5.48
CA GLU A 136 -19.86 14.27 5.46
C GLU A 136 -18.94 14.79 4.34
N LYS A 137 -18.21 13.90 3.65
CA LYS A 137 -17.20 14.23 2.61
C LYS A 137 -16.08 15.17 3.08
N VAL A 138 -15.75 15.13 4.38
CA VAL A 138 -14.71 15.98 4.99
C VAL A 138 -13.42 15.17 5.17
N PHE A 139 -12.26 15.73 4.87
CA PHE A 139 -10.99 15.05 5.09
C PHE A 139 -10.68 14.90 6.59
N ARG A 140 -10.52 13.66 7.02
CA ARG A 140 -10.14 13.28 8.39
C ARG A 140 -9.15 12.12 8.33
N ASP A 141 -8.40 11.93 9.41
CA ASP A 141 -7.56 10.75 9.57
C ASP A 141 -8.42 9.61 10.08
N LYS A 142 -8.30 8.44 9.45
CA LYS A 142 -9.04 7.24 9.82
C LYS A 142 -8.18 5.99 9.72
N PRO A 143 -8.48 4.94 10.49
CA PRO A 143 -7.81 3.65 10.35
C PRO A 143 -7.94 3.14 8.91
N PHE A 144 -6.80 2.79 8.33
CA PHE A 144 -6.70 2.11 7.06
C PHE A 144 -5.67 1.00 7.24
N GLY A 145 -6.04 -0.20 6.87
CA GLY A 145 -5.21 -1.35 7.18
C GLY A 145 -5.65 -2.58 6.43
N GLY A 146 -4.99 -3.69 6.73
CA GLY A 146 -5.26 -4.93 6.04
C GLY A 146 -4.69 -6.15 6.74
N THR A 147 -5.17 -7.30 6.31
CA THR A 147 -4.67 -8.62 6.68
C THR A 147 -3.88 -9.24 5.54
N ARG A 148 -2.97 -10.15 5.90
CA ARG A 148 -2.16 -10.91 4.95
C ARG A 148 -2.36 -12.39 5.15
N SER A 149 -2.34 -13.15 4.06
CA SER A 149 -2.30 -14.60 4.12
C SER A 149 -0.93 -15.11 4.55
N GLU A 150 -0.82 -16.42 4.71
CA GLU A 150 0.48 -17.09 4.84
C GLU A 150 1.43 -16.72 3.71
N CYS A 151 2.72 -16.63 4.05
CA CYS A 151 3.77 -16.33 3.10
C CYS A 151 4.08 -17.54 2.23
N ARG A 152 4.36 -17.26 0.95
CA ARG A 152 4.86 -18.22 -0.02
C ARG A 152 6.25 -17.79 -0.47
N GLU A 153 7.10 -18.75 -0.74
CA GLU A 153 8.44 -18.50 -1.26
C GLU A 153 8.39 -18.32 -2.79
N PHE A 154 9.01 -17.24 -3.25
CA PHE A 154 9.18 -16.87 -4.64
C PHE A 154 10.65 -16.52 -4.86
N GLU A 155 11.37 -17.34 -5.62
CA GLU A 155 12.77 -17.06 -6.00
C GLU A 155 13.69 -16.69 -4.81
N GLY A 156 13.51 -17.36 -3.66
CA GLY A 156 14.29 -17.11 -2.43
C GLY A 156 13.74 -15.98 -1.54
N CYS A 157 12.70 -15.28 -1.95
CA CYS A 157 11.99 -14.26 -1.16
C CYS A 157 10.66 -14.81 -0.64
N LYS A 158 10.40 -14.68 0.66
CA LYS A 158 9.08 -15.01 1.24
C LYS A 158 8.18 -13.78 1.23
N LEU A 159 7.05 -13.88 0.53
CA LEU A 159 6.08 -12.80 0.37
C LEU A 159 4.68 -13.28 0.73
N PRO A 160 3.79 -12.40 1.23
CA PRO A 160 2.39 -12.75 1.41
C PRO A 160 1.75 -13.12 0.06
N ASN A 161 1.09 -14.28 -0.01
CA ASN A 161 0.44 -14.73 -1.25
C ASN A 161 -0.84 -13.95 -1.57
N TYR A 162 -1.52 -13.44 -0.55
CA TYR A 162 -2.75 -12.67 -0.65
C TYR A 162 -2.77 -11.53 0.38
N VAL A 163 -3.25 -10.36 -0.05
CA VAL A 163 -3.41 -9.16 0.78
C VAL A 163 -4.83 -8.63 0.60
N GLU A 164 -5.46 -8.30 1.71
CA GLU A 164 -6.75 -7.62 1.75
C GLU A 164 -6.67 -6.39 2.64
N GLY A 165 -7.11 -5.23 2.15
CA GLY A 165 -7.04 -3.98 2.89
C GLY A 165 -8.13 -2.98 2.52
N GLY A 166 -8.39 -2.07 3.44
CA GLY A 166 -9.53 -1.17 3.34
C GLY A 166 -9.57 -0.08 4.40
N ASP A 167 -10.62 0.73 4.30
CA ASP A 167 -10.93 1.77 5.26
C ASP A 167 -11.59 1.15 6.51
N HIS A 168 -11.47 1.83 7.66
CA HIS A 168 -12.09 1.41 8.93
C HIS A 168 -11.60 0.06 9.45
N PHE A 169 -10.37 -0.32 9.07
CA PHE A 169 -9.79 -1.58 9.48
C PHE A 169 -9.81 -1.75 11.00
N GLY A 170 -10.32 -2.89 11.48
CA GLY A 170 -10.35 -3.26 12.90
C GLY A 170 -11.47 -2.61 13.75
N ILE A 171 -12.41 -1.88 13.13
CA ILE A 171 -13.61 -1.35 13.80
C ILE A 171 -14.89 -1.86 13.11
N PRO A 172 -16.10 -1.76 13.71
CA PRO A 172 -17.32 -2.40 13.19
C PRO A 172 -17.73 -2.05 11.75
N ASP A 173 -17.20 -0.96 11.18
CA ASP A 173 -17.45 -0.51 9.81
C ASP A 173 -16.32 -0.88 8.82
N ASP A 174 -15.50 -1.89 9.14
CA ASP A 174 -14.40 -2.36 8.29
C ASP A 174 -14.88 -2.66 6.86
N PHE A 175 -14.26 -2.01 5.88
CA PHE A 175 -14.64 -2.10 4.48
C PHE A 175 -13.42 -2.43 3.59
N PRO A 176 -13.07 -3.73 3.45
CA PRO A 176 -11.98 -4.15 2.59
C PRO A 176 -12.38 -4.07 1.11
N PHE A 177 -11.78 -3.15 0.39
CA PHE A 177 -12.03 -2.94 -1.04
C PHE A 177 -10.84 -3.30 -1.92
N PHE A 178 -9.63 -3.36 -1.36
CA PHE A 178 -8.44 -3.79 -2.06
C PHE A 178 -8.16 -5.25 -1.74
N LYS A 179 -8.12 -6.10 -2.77
CA LYS A 179 -7.83 -7.53 -2.65
C LYS A 179 -6.85 -7.90 -3.75
N ALA A 180 -5.72 -8.48 -3.38
CA ALA A 180 -4.63 -8.80 -4.28
C ALA A 180 -4.14 -10.21 -4.03
N GLU A 181 -3.96 -11.00 -5.10
CA GLU A 181 -3.28 -12.29 -5.06
C GLU A 181 -2.04 -12.22 -5.96
N VAL A 182 -0.90 -12.67 -5.42
CA VAL A 182 0.36 -12.74 -6.17
C VAL A 182 0.24 -13.88 -7.18
N ALA A 183 0.17 -13.54 -8.47
CA ALA A 183 0.04 -14.54 -9.53
C ALA A 183 1.40 -15.09 -9.99
N ARG A 184 2.41 -14.22 -10.01
CA ARG A 184 3.79 -14.52 -10.40
C ARG A 184 4.72 -13.45 -9.83
N PHE A 185 5.93 -13.87 -9.48
CA PHE A 185 7.05 -13.00 -9.14
C PHE A 185 8.13 -13.23 -10.19
N ASP A 186 8.68 -12.17 -10.79
CA ASP A 186 9.82 -12.24 -11.70
C ASP A 186 10.91 -11.30 -11.15
N ALA A 187 11.95 -11.85 -10.51
CA ALA A 187 13.16 -11.12 -10.20
C ALA A 187 14.07 -11.12 -11.43
N ARG A 188 13.92 -10.12 -12.30
CA ARG A 188 14.88 -9.84 -13.36
C ARG A 188 15.66 -8.58 -13.05
#